data_AF-A0A1F3US57-F1
#
_entry.id   AF-A0A1F3US57-F1
#
_cell.length_a   1.000
_cell.length_b   1.000
_cell.length_c   1.000
_cell.angle_alpha   90.00
_cell.angle_beta   90.00
_cell.angle_gamma   90.00
#
_symmetry.space_group_name_H-M   'P 1'
#
loop_
_entity.id
_entity.type
_entity.pdbx_description
1 polymer ?
#
loop_
_entity_poly.entity_id
_entity_poly.type
_entity_poly.pdbx_seq_one_letter_code
_entity_poly.pdbx_strand_id
1 'polypeptide(L)'
;SCNMSTMEGIRLALPMLSPAHFVFPLLAHSFGTLVGAFVTDRLVAAVPASNWPLVVGSLFFLGGVSMVKMVGGPLWFIALDLLLAYFPMALLGSKLAGLGVETKPKNETLMRY
;
A
#
# COMPACT_ATOMS: atom_id res chain seq x y z
N SER A 1 1.92 -30.11 -12.86
CA SER A 1 3.13 -29.27 -12.77
C SER A 1 2.74 -27.91 -12.22
N CYS A 2 3.47 -27.35 -11.25
CA CYS A 2 3.18 -26.00 -10.72
C CYS A 2 3.69 -24.94 -11.70
N ASN A 3 2.88 -24.60 -12.70
CA ASN A 3 3.20 -23.50 -13.61
C ASN A 3 2.95 -22.16 -12.92
N MET A 4 4.02 -21.56 -12.37
CA MET A 4 3.98 -20.28 -11.63
C MET A 4 3.60 -19.06 -12.49
N SER A 5 3.48 -19.21 -13.80
CA SER A 5 2.93 -18.17 -14.69
C SER A 5 1.40 -18.15 -14.71
N THR A 6 0.73 -19.00 -13.92
CA THR A 6 -0.73 -19.09 -13.83
C THR A 6 -1.19 -18.89 -12.39
N MET A 7 -2.39 -18.33 -12.21
CA MET A 7 -2.99 -18.14 -10.89
C MET A 7 -3.13 -19.45 -10.11
N GLU A 8 -3.58 -20.51 -10.80
CA GLU A 8 -3.74 -21.84 -10.22
C GLU A 8 -2.40 -22.45 -9.81
N GLY A 9 -1.36 -22.31 -10.65
CA GLY A 9 -0.03 -22.81 -10.32
C GLY A 9 0.61 -22.09 -9.14
N ILE A 10 0.40 -20.77 -9.01
CA ILE A 10 0.83 -20.00 -7.82
C ILE A 10 0.12 -20.52 -6.58
N ARG A 11 -1.20 -20.70 -6.63
CA ARG A 11 -2.00 -21.19 -5.51
C ARG A 11 -1.55 -22.57 -5.03
N LEU A 12 -1.28 -23.48 -5.96
CA LEU A 12 -0.75 -24.83 -5.65
C LEU A 12 0.66 -24.79 -5.07
N ALA A 13 1.46 -23.77 -5.42
CA ALA A 13 2.82 -23.62 -4.91
C ALA A 13 2.90 -22.97 -3.53
N LEU A 14 1.92 -22.15 -3.13
CA LEU A 14 1.92 -21.44 -1.85
C LEU A 14 2.24 -22.31 -0.63
N PRO A 15 1.68 -23.54 -0.47
CA PRO A 15 2.00 -24.40 0.67
C PRO A 15 3.46 -24.90 0.69
N MET A 16 4.16 -24.85 -0.45
CA MET A 16 5.55 -25.29 -0.60
C MET A 16 6.55 -24.14 -0.39
N LEU A 17 6.08 -22.90 -0.27
CA LEU A 17 6.95 -21.74 -0.10
C LEU A 17 7.41 -21.59 1.35
N SER A 18 8.72 -21.39 1.54
CA SER A 18 9.27 -20.96 2.83
C SER A 18 8.97 -19.48 3.09
N PRO A 19 8.98 -19.01 4.36
CA PRO A 19 8.76 -17.61 4.71
C PRO A 19 9.62 -16.59 3.94
N ALA A 20 10.86 -16.97 3.56
CA ALA A 20 11.75 -16.11 2.79
C ALA A 20 11.18 -15.71 1.42
N HIS A 21 10.36 -16.55 0.80
CA HIS A 21 9.74 -16.25 -0.50
C HIS A 21 8.71 -15.12 -0.43
N PHE A 22 8.21 -14.81 0.76
CA PHE A 22 7.22 -13.76 0.98
C PHE A 22 7.85 -12.38 1.20
N VAL A 23 9.17 -12.30 1.38
CA VAL A 23 9.90 -11.03 1.56
C VAL A 23 9.78 -10.16 0.31
N PHE A 24 9.96 -10.74 -0.88
CA PHE A 24 9.88 -9.97 -2.13
C PHE A 24 8.47 -9.41 -2.41
N PRO A 25 7.38 -10.20 -2.25
CA PRO A 25 6.03 -9.65 -2.30
C PRO A 25 5.81 -8.47 -1.34
N LEU A 26 6.19 -8.61 -0.06
CA LEU A 26 6.06 -7.52 0.92
C LEU A 26 6.83 -6.28 0.49
N LEU A 27 8.08 -6.45 0.04
CA LEU A 27 8.91 -5.36 -0.44
C LEU A 27 8.33 -4.69 -1.68
N ALA A 28 7.82 -5.47 -2.62
CA ALA A 28 7.19 -4.95 -3.84
C ALA A 28 5.95 -4.10 -3.52
N HIS A 29 5.05 -4.60 -2.66
CA HIS A 29 3.86 -3.86 -2.26
C HIS A 29 4.21 -2.59 -1.47
N SER A 30 5.12 -2.71 -0.50
CA SER A 30 5.51 -1.62 0.38
C SER A 30 6.29 -0.53 -0.35
N PHE A 31 7.29 -0.92 -1.15
CA PHE A 31 8.09 0.01 -1.94
C PHE A 31 7.27 0.67 -3.05
N GLY A 32 6.41 -0.09 -3.73
CA GLY A 32 5.50 0.46 -4.74
C GLY A 32 4.56 1.52 -4.16
N THR A 33 3.98 1.25 -2.98
CA THR A 33 3.11 2.24 -2.31
C THR A 33 3.89 3.47 -1.85
N LEU A 34 5.08 3.27 -1.27
CA LEU A 34 5.95 4.35 -0.80
C LEU A 34 6.36 5.28 -1.95
N VAL A 35 6.88 4.71 -3.04
CA VAL A 35 7.33 5.48 -4.20
C VAL A 35 6.14 6.16 -4.88
N GLY A 36 5.02 5.45 -5.04
CA GLY A 36 3.79 6.03 -5.60
C GLY A 36 3.33 7.26 -4.81
N ALA A 37 3.22 7.13 -3.48
CA ALA A 37 2.83 8.24 -2.62
C ALA A 37 3.82 9.40 -2.66
N PHE A 38 5.12 9.10 -2.62
CA PHE A 38 6.18 10.11 -2.73
C PHE A 38 6.09 10.89 -4.05
N VAL A 39 5.98 10.18 -5.17
CA VAL A 39 5.90 10.81 -6.50
C VAL A 39 4.63 11.63 -6.63
N THR A 40 3.48 11.10 -6.20
CA THR A 40 2.21 11.83 -6.20
C THR A 40 2.33 13.14 -5.44
N ASP A 41 2.87 13.13 -4.23
CA ASP A 41 3.08 14.33 -3.42
C ASP A 41 4.00 15.35 -4.11
N ARG A 42 5.10 14.89 -4.71
CA ARG A 42 6.00 15.79 -5.46
C ARG A 42 5.34 16.43 -6.67
N LEU A 43 4.36 15.77 -7.29
CA LEU A 43 3.62 16.33 -8.43
C LEU A 43 2.51 17.30 -8.01
N VAL A 44 1.89 17.07 -6.84
CA VAL A 44 0.75 17.88 -6.37
C VAL A 44 1.15 18.92 -5.31
N ALA A 45 2.44 19.19 -5.12
CA ALA A 45 2.93 20.09 -4.07
C ALA A 45 2.34 21.52 -4.10
N ALA A 46 1.89 21.98 -5.26
CA ALA A 46 1.23 23.29 -5.41
C ALA A 46 -0.30 23.25 -5.14
N VAL A 47 -0.87 22.07 -4.88
CA VAL A 47 -2.31 21.88 -4.66
C VAL A 47 -2.60 21.93 -3.15
N PRO A 48 -3.37 22.91 -2.66
CA PRO A 48 -3.71 22.97 -1.24
C PRO A 48 -4.65 21.81 -0.86
N ALA A 49 -4.35 21.15 0.26
CA ALA A 49 -5.10 20.03 0.86
C ALA A 49 -5.01 18.67 0.15
N SER A 50 -3.81 18.09 0.10
CA SER A 50 -3.54 16.87 -0.65
C SER A 50 -3.47 15.63 0.24
N ASN A 51 -4.62 15.05 0.60
CA ASN A 51 -4.70 13.64 1.03
C ASN A 51 -4.54 12.65 -0.16
N TRP A 52 -4.00 13.13 -1.29
CA TRP A 52 -3.62 12.34 -2.46
C TRP A 52 -2.72 11.12 -2.18
N PRO A 53 -1.75 11.13 -1.24
CA PRO A 53 -0.95 9.94 -0.99
C PRO A 53 -1.79 8.84 -0.32
N LEU A 54 -2.85 9.20 0.43
CA LEU A 54 -3.82 8.21 0.94
C LEU A 54 -4.66 7.59 -0.18
N VAL A 55 -4.91 8.32 -1.27
CA VAL A 55 -5.56 7.74 -2.46
C VAL A 55 -4.65 6.67 -3.07
N VAL A 56 -3.36 6.94 -3.21
CA VAL A 56 -2.38 5.94 -3.67
C VAL A 56 -2.36 4.71 -2.74
N GLY A 57 -2.25 4.94 -1.43
CA GLY A 57 -2.30 3.85 -0.44
C GLY A 57 -3.59 3.02 -0.52
N SER A 58 -4.73 3.67 -0.74
CA SER A 58 -6.02 3.00 -0.89
C SER A 58 -6.09 2.16 -2.17
N LEU A 59 -5.60 2.67 -3.29
CA LEU A 59 -5.57 1.92 -4.56
C LEU A 59 -4.68 0.68 -4.44
N PHE A 60 -3.49 0.80 -3.85
CA PHE A 60 -2.62 -0.34 -3.61
C PHE A 60 -3.23 -1.33 -2.61
N PHE A 61 -3.87 -0.85 -1.53
CA PHE A 61 -4.56 -1.70 -0.57
C PHE A 61 -5.68 -2.53 -1.21
N LEU A 62 -6.49 -1.92 -2.09
CA LEU A 62 -7.52 -2.64 -2.85
C LEU A 62 -6.91 -3.70 -3.77
N GLY A 63 -5.77 -3.40 -4.40
CA GLY A 63 -4.98 -4.39 -5.14
C GLY A 63 -4.51 -5.55 -4.26
N GLY A 64 -3.99 -5.25 -3.07
CA GLY A 64 -3.58 -6.23 -2.05
C GLY A 64 -4.72 -7.15 -1.62
N VAL A 65 -5.86 -6.57 -1.22
CA VAL A 65 -7.07 -7.32 -0.85
C VAL A 65 -7.54 -8.21 -2.01
N SER A 66 -7.45 -7.71 -3.25
CA SER A 66 -7.80 -8.50 -4.43
C SER A 66 -6.86 -9.70 -4.61
N MET A 67 -5.55 -9.52 -4.43
CA MET A 67 -4.58 -10.62 -4.45
C MET A 67 -4.84 -11.65 -3.36
N VAL A 68 -5.18 -11.22 -2.14
CA VAL A 68 -5.56 -12.14 -1.05
C VAL A 68 -6.78 -12.98 -1.43
N LYS A 69 -7.81 -12.38 -2.05
CA LYS A 69 -9.01 -13.09 -2.48
C LYS A 69 -8.75 -14.07 -3.63
N MET A 70 -7.87 -13.70 -4.56
CA MET A 70 -7.58 -14.50 -5.75
C MET A 70 -6.64 -15.68 -5.46
N VAL A 71 -5.57 -15.44 -4.69
CA VAL A 71 -4.49 -16.42 -4.50
C VAL A 71 -4.54 -17.07 -3.12
N GLY A 72 -5.04 -16.37 -2.10
CA GLY A 72 -4.91 -16.75 -0.70
C GLY A 72 -3.49 -16.52 -0.18
N GLY A 73 -3.12 -17.29 0.85
CA GLY A 73 -1.78 -17.22 1.45
C GLY A 73 -1.79 -17.51 2.94
N PRO A 74 -0.61 -17.63 3.57
CA PRO A 74 -0.50 -17.76 5.01
C PRO A 74 -1.08 -16.54 5.72
N LEU A 75 -1.90 -16.75 6.75
CA LEU A 75 -2.59 -15.67 7.46
C LEU A 75 -1.62 -14.63 8.04
N TRP A 76 -0.46 -15.08 8.55
CA TRP A 76 0.56 -14.18 9.10
C TRP A 76 1.09 -13.19 8.04
N PHE A 77 1.26 -13.66 6.80
CA PHE A 77 1.78 -12.83 5.72
C PHE A 77 0.72 -11.84 5.25
N ILE A 78 -0.51 -12.32 5.07
CA ILE A 78 -1.65 -11.48 4.69
C ILE A 78 -1.83 -10.34 5.70
N ALA A 79 -1.78 -10.65 7.00
CA ALA A 79 -1.90 -9.64 8.04
C ALA A 79 -0.73 -8.63 8.01
N LEU A 80 0.51 -9.13 7.89
CA LEU A 80 1.70 -8.28 7.82
C LEU A 80 1.64 -7.32 6.62
N ASP A 81 1.29 -7.85 5.45
CA ASP A 81 1.23 -7.10 4.20
C ASP A 81 0.11 -6.05 4.21
N LEU A 82 -1.13 -6.44 4.54
CA LEU A 82 -2.28 -5.53 4.59
C LEU A 82 -2.11 -4.39 5.61
N LEU A 83 -1.44 -4.65 6.72
CA LEU A 83 -1.23 -3.64 7.76
C LEU A 83 -0.06 -2.71 7.45
N LEU A 84 1.04 -3.21 6.88
CA LEU A 84 2.29 -2.46 6.76
C LEU A 84 2.56 -1.92 5.35
N ALA A 85 2.20 -2.64 4.31
CA ALA A 85 2.64 -2.31 2.96
C ALA A 85 1.91 -1.13 2.33
N TYR A 86 0.73 -0.76 2.85
CA TYR A 86 -0.15 0.19 2.18
C TYR A 86 -0.22 1.54 2.90
N PHE A 87 -1.08 1.69 3.90
CA PHE A 87 -1.27 2.98 4.57
C PHE A 87 -0.01 3.49 5.26
N PRO A 88 0.76 2.69 6.03
CA PRO A 88 2.00 3.18 6.63
C PRO A 88 3.03 3.64 5.61
N MET A 89 3.16 2.93 4.48
CA MET A 89 4.09 3.32 3.42
C MET A 89 3.63 4.53 2.62
N ALA A 90 2.32 4.70 2.43
CA ALA A 90 1.77 5.92 1.83
C ALA A 90 2.07 7.15 2.71
N LEU A 91 1.86 7.04 4.02
CA LEU A 91 2.19 8.07 5.00
C LEU A 91 3.70 8.36 5.02
N LEU A 92 4.53 7.31 4.99
CA LEU A 92 5.98 7.46 4.95
C LEU A 92 6.44 8.15 3.67
N GLY A 93 5.93 7.74 2.51
CA GLY A 93 6.22 8.36 1.21
C GLY A 93 5.88 9.85 1.20
N SER A 94 4.70 10.22 1.72
CA SER A 94 4.27 11.60 1.87
C SER A 94 5.18 12.42 2.81
N LYS A 95 5.57 11.82 3.94
CA LYS A 95 6.51 12.44 4.88
C LYS A 95 7.88 12.68 4.23
N LEU A 96 8.39 11.73 3.45
CA LEU A 96 9.65 11.87 2.71
C LEU A 96 9.53 12.91 1.58
N ALA A 97 8.34 13.11 1.02
CA ALA A 97 8.09 14.14 0.02
C ALA A 97 8.07 15.55 0.62
N GLY A 98 7.83 15.69 1.92
CA GLY A 98 7.87 16.96 2.67
C GLY A 98 6.51 17.62 2.87
N LEU A 99 5.40 17.00 2.44
CA LEU A 99 4.05 17.55 2.58
C LEU A 99 3.36 17.01 3.84
N GLY A 100 3.45 15.70 4.08
CA GLY A 100 2.63 15.03 5.09
C GLY A 100 1.15 15.02 4.72
N VAL A 101 0.36 14.23 5.46
CA VAL A 101 -1.08 14.09 5.24
C VAL A 101 -1.85 15.05 6.14
N GLU A 102 -2.86 15.71 5.58
CA GLU A 102 -3.70 16.66 6.32
C GLU A 102 -4.68 15.91 7.23
N THR A 103 -4.55 16.11 8.54
CA THR A 103 -5.34 15.40 9.57
C THR A 103 -6.41 16.26 10.23
N LYS A 104 -6.41 17.59 10.01
CA LYS A 104 -7.42 18.48 10.59
C LYS A 104 -8.60 18.70 9.63
N PRO A 105 -9.85 18.62 10.11
CA PRO A 105 -11.01 19.02 9.33
C PRO A 105 -11.03 20.55 9.15
N LYS A 106 -11.37 21.01 7.95
CA LYS A 106 -11.35 22.44 7.54
C LYS A 106 -12.32 23.35 8.31
N ASN A 107 -13.18 22.80 9.17
CA ASN A 107 -14.28 23.51 9.83
C ASN A 107 -13.89 24.24 11.13
N GLU A 108 -12.70 24.02 11.70
CA GLU A 108 -12.25 24.78 12.89
C GLU A 108 -11.91 26.25 12.59
N THR A 109 -11.64 26.61 11.34
CA THR A 109 -11.23 27.96 10.96
C THR A 109 -12.42 28.92 10.80
N LEU A 110 -13.64 28.40 10.61
CA LEU A 110 -14.85 29.21 10.38
C LEU A 110 -15.62 29.59 11.66
N MET A 111 -15.22 29.07 12.82
CA MET A 111 -15.86 29.36 14.12
C MET A 111 -15.11 30.48 14.91
N ARG A 112 -14.17 31.19 14.26
CA ARG A 112 -13.35 32.25 14.87
C ARG A 112 -13.72 33.67 14.43
N TYR A 113 -14.83 33.85 13.73
CA TYR A 113 -15.41 35.15 13.37
C TYR A 113 -16.89 35.18 13.75
#